data_AF-A0A0D3L3V2-F1
#
_entry.id   AF-A0A0D3L3V2-F1
#
_cell.length_a   1.000
_cell.length_b   1.000
_cell.length_c   1.000
_cell.angle_alpha   90.00
_cell.angle_beta   90.00
_cell.angle_gamma   90.00
#
_symmetry.space_group_name_H-M   'P 1'
#
loop_
_entity.id
_entity.type
_entity.pdbx_description
1 polymer ?
#
loop_
_entity_poly.entity_id
_entity_poly.type
_entity_poly.pdbx_seq_one_letter_code
_entity_poly.pdbx_strand_id
1 'polypeptide(L)'
;LKGGVHLTKDPKVVGQLAKQMIGYNLTTKQTPKEGVKVNKLMVAEALNISRETYFSILMDRSCNGPVLVGSPQGGMDIEEVAASSPELIFKEQIDIMEGIKDSQAQRMAENLGFLGPLKNQAADEIKKLYHLFLKIDATQVEVNPFGETPEGQVVCFDAKINFDDNAEFRQKDIFAMDDGSENEPIENEAAKYDLKYIGLDGNIACFVNGAGLAMATCDIIFLNGGKPA
;
A
#
# COMPACT_ATOMS: atom_id res chain seq x y z
N LEU A 1 5.57 -11.95 -21.51
CA LEU A 1 4.14 -11.82 -21.19
C LEU A 1 3.84 -10.35 -20.93
N LYS A 2 2.70 -9.80 -21.37
CA LYS A 2 2.30 -8.42 -21.04
C LYS A 2 1.24 -8.49 -19.93
N GLY A 3 1.54 -7.91 -18.76
CA GLY A 3 0.66 -7.91 -17.58
C GLY A 3 1.12 -8.88 -16.48
N GLY A 4 0.92 -8.47 -15.22
CA GLY A 4 1.22 -9.28 -14.03
C GLY A 4 0.01 -10.06 -13.48
N VAL A 5 -1.18 -9.86 -14.06
CA VAL A 5 -2.44 -10.45 -13.60
C VAL A 5 -3.18 -11.02 -14.81
N HIS A 6 -3.65 -12.27 -14.70
CA HIS A 6 -4.33 -12.98 -15.77
C HIS A 6 -5.53 -13.79 -15.25
N LEU A 7 -6.60 -13.82 -16.05
CA LEU A 7 -7.80 -14.61 -15.77
C LEU A 7 -7.89 -15.80 -16.72
N THR A 8 -8.20 -16.98 -16.19
CA THR A 8 -8.46 -18.18 -16.98
C THR A 8 -9.43 -19.10 -16.25
N LYS A 9 -10.22 -19.86 -17.01
CA LYS A 9 -11.06 -20.95 -16.49
C LYS A 9 -10.40 -22.33 -16.66
N ASP A 10 -9.30 -22.41 -17.41
CA ASP A 10 -8.56 -23.64 -17.66
C ASP A 10 -7.30 -23.71 -16.76
N PRO A 11 -7.23 -24.69 -15.82
CA PRO A 11 -6.05 -24.91 -14.99
C PRO A 11 -4.76 -25.15 -15.78
N LYS A 12 -4.84 -25.69 -17.00
CA LYS A 12 -3.64 -25.91 -17.84
C LYS A 12 -3.00 -24.60 -18.27
N VAL A 13 -3.81 -23.59 -18.55
CA VAL A 13 -3.34 -22.25 -18.94
C VAL A 13 -2.61 -21.58 -17.77
N VAL A 14 -3.05 -21.82 -16.53
CA VAL A 14 -2.34 -21.32 -15.32
C VAL A 14 -0.89 -21.76 -15.33
N GLY A 15 -0.62 -23.05 -15.57
CA GLY A 15 0.75 -23.58 -15.63
C GLY A 15 1.58 -23.01 -16.78
N GLN A 16 0.96 -22.66 -17.91
CA GLN A 16 1.66 -22.04 -19.04
C GLN A 16 2.05 -20.59 -18.74
N LEU A 17 1.13 -19.81 -18.15
CA LEU A 17 1.39 -18.43 -17.73
C LEU A 17 2.43 -18.39 -16.61
N ALA A 18 2.31 -19.26 -15.60
CA ALA A 18 3.24 -19.32 -14.48
C ALA A 18 4.69 -19.55 -14.92
N LYS A 19 4.91 -20.40 -15.92
CA LYS A 19 6.24 -20.65 -16.52
C LYS A 19 6.85 -19.42 -17.19
N GLN A 20 6.04 -18.45 -17.61
CA GLN A 20 6.49 -17.21 -18.24
C GLN A 20 6.64 -16.06 -17.23
N MET A 21 6.29 -16.29 -15.97
CA MET A 21 6.33 -15.28 -14.90
C MET A 21 7.40 -15.63 -13.86
N ILE A 22 7.36 -16.84 -13.28
CA ILE A 22 8.31 -17.25 -12.24
C ILE A 22 9.73 -17.25 -12.80
N GLY A 23 10.64 -16.54 -12.12
CA GLY A 23 12.04 -16.39 -12.48
C GLY A 23 12.34 -15.25 -13.44
N TYR A 24 11.32 -14.55 -13.97
CA TYR A 24 11.46 -13.35 -14.80
C TYR A 24 11.21 -12.08 -13.98
N ASN A 25 11.64 -10.93 -14.51
CA ASN A 25 11.39 -9.64 -13.88
C ASN A 25 10.08 -9.02 -14.38
N LEU A 26 9.27 -8.48 -13.46
CA LEU A 26 8.08 -7.69 -13.73
C LEU A 26 8.39 -6.20 -13.56
N THR A 27 8.19 -5.43 -14.62
CA THR A 27 8.32 -3.96 -14.59
C THR A 27 6.93 -3.33 -14.57
N THR A 28 6.68 -2.43 -13.62
CA THR A 28 5.46 -1.62 -13.50
C THR A 28 5.81 -0.13 -13.47
N LYS A 29 4.80 0.75 -13.31
CA LYS A 29 5.05 2.18 -13.09
C LYS A 29 5.75 2.48 -11.75
N GLN A 30 5.70 1.55 -10.80
CA GLN A 30 6.18 1.72 -9.42
C GLN A 30 7.48 0.96 -9.13
N THR A 31 8.00 0.16 -10.07
CA THR A 31 9.26 -0.58 -9.89
C THR A 31 10.44 0.15 -10.53
N PRO A 32 11.69 -0.17 -10.15
CA PRO A 32 12.88 0.20 -10.91
C PRO A 32 12.80 -0.24 -12.38
N LYS A 33 13.66 0.33 -13.23
CA LYS A 33 13.67 0.05 -14.68
C LYS A 33 14.00 -1.42 -14.97
N GLU A 34 14.80 -2.08 -14.13
CA GLU A 34 15.11 -3.50 -14.27
C GLU A 34 13.92 -4.42 -13.90
N GLY A 35 12.88 -3.86 -13.27
CA GLY A 35 11.77 -4.61 -12.72
C GLY A 35 12.16 -5.46 -11.51
N VAL A 36 11.19 -6.22 -11.00
CA VAL A 36 11.32 -7.04 -9.80
C VAL A 36 11.21 -8.51 -10.16
N LYS A 37 12.12 -9.34 -9.64
CA LYS A 37 12.14 -10.77 -9.93
C LYS A 37 10.95 -11.49 -9.28
N VAL A 38 10.10 -12.10 -10.10
CA VAL A 38 8.92 -12.83 -9.63
C VAL A 38 9.33 -14.22 -9.12
N ASN A 39 9.33 -14.41 -7.80
CA ASN A 39 9.67 -15.70 -7.17
C ASN A 39 8.43 -16.56 -6.83
N LYS A 40 7.28 -15.93 -6.63
CA LYS A 40 6.03 -16.56 -6.21
C LYS A 40 4.86 -16.02 -7.05
N LEU A 41 3.80 -16.82 -7.15
CA LEU A 41 2.54 -16.42 -7.77
C LEU A 41 1.37 -16.80 -6.86
N MET A 42 0.36 -15.95 -6.82
CA MET A 42 -0.91 -16.26 -6.20
C MET A 42 -1.88 -16.81 -7.26
N VAL A 43 -2.47 -17.98 -6.99
CA VAL A 43 -3.58 -18.53 -7.79
C VAL A 43 -4.80 -18.50 -6.89
N ALA A 44 -5.74 -17.62 -7.22
CA ALA A 44 -6.93 -17.36 -6.42
C ALA A 44 -8.20 -17.56 -7.26
N GLU A 45 -9.32 -17.67 -6.56
CA GLU A 45 -10.63 -17.55 -7.19
C GLU A 45 -10.80 -16.16 -7.79
N ALA A 46 -11.26 -16.10 -9.04
CA ALA A 46 -11.59 -14.85 -9.70
C ALA A 46 -13.01 -14.43 -9.33
N LEU A 47 -13.12 -13.51 -8.38
CA LEU A 47 -14.39 -12.89 -8.02
C LEU A 47 -14.75 -11.81 -9.04
N ASN A 48 -16.03 -11.76 -9.44
CA ASN A 48 -16.52 -10.68 -10.27
C ASN A 48 -16.69 -9.42 -9.42
N ILE A 49 -16.32 -8.28 -9.98
CA ILE A 49 -16.46 -6.99 -9.30
C ILE A 49 -17.59 -6.23 -9.97
N SER A 50 -18.67 -5.96 -9.24
CA SER A 50 -19.78 -5.13 -9.74
C SER A 50 -19.53 -3.65 -9.53
N ARG A 51 -18.75 -3.29 -8.50
CA ARG A 51 -18.39 -1.89 -8.21
C ARG A 51 -17.08 -1.82 -7.44
N GLU A 52 -16.25 -0.85 -7.79
CA GLU A 52 -14.93 -0.60 -7.22
C GLU A 52 -14.90 0.75 -6.53
N THR A 53 -14.38 0.78 -5.31
CA THR A 53 -14.13 1.99 -4.53
C THR A 53 -12.70 1.95 -4.00
N TYR A 54 -12.21 3.09 -3.54
CA TYR A 54 -10.95 3.22 -2.85
C TYR A 54 -11.20 3.41 -1.35
N PHE A 55 -10.44 2.71 -0.50
CA PHE A 55 -10.47 2.92 0.93
C PHE A 55 -9.06 2.82 1.52
N SER A 56 -8.71 3.73 2.42
CA SER A 56 -7.44 3.73 3.12
C SER A 56 -7.57 4.24 4.56
N ILE A 57 -6.69 3.79 5.43
CA ILE A 57 -6.51 4.28 6.80
C ILE A 57 -5.04 4.63 6.96
N LEU A 58 -4.76 5.84 7.45
CA LEU A 58 -3.39 6.27 7.77
C LEU A 58 -3.36 7.15 9.03
N MET A 59 -2.17 7.33 9.61
CA MET A 59 -1.94 8.36 10.62
C MET A 59 -1.76 9.73 9.97
N ASP A 60 -2.73 10.64 10.14
CA ASP A 60 -2.66 11.99 9.59
C ASP A 60 -1.91 12.92 10.56
N ARG A 61 -0.80 13.47 10.07
CA ARG A 61 0.08 14.34 10.86
C ARG A 61 -0.54 15.72 11.16
N SER A 62 -1.52 16.16 10.38
CA SER A 62 -2.21 17.43 10.60
C SER A 62 -3.31 17.28 11.65
N CYS A 63 -3.94 16.11 11.72
CA CYS A 63 -5.03 15.81 12.65
C CYS A 63 -4.54 15.15 13.94
N ASN A 64 -3.28 14.71 14.01
CA ASN A 64 -2.67 14.00 15.13
C ASN A 64 -3.38 12.69 15.50
N GLY A 65 -3.85 11.94 14.49
CA GLY A 65 -4.54 10.68 14.72
C GLY A 65 -4.90 9.94 13.43
N PRO A 66 -5.54 8.76 13.56
CA PRO A 66 -5.98 7.99 12.41
C PRO A 66 -7.04 8.74 11.60
N VAL A 67 -6.93 8.66 10.27
CA VAL A 67 -7.93 9.20 9.34
C VAL A 67 -8.30 8.11 8.34
N LEU A 68 -9.60 7.87 8.18
CA LEU A 68 -10.12 7.10 7.05
C LEU A 68 -10.17 8.02 5.83
N VAL A 69 -9.67 7.57 4.70
CA VAL A 69 -9.74 8.24 3.41
C VAL A 69 -10.45 7.31 2.45
N GLY A 70 -11.48 7.79 1.75
CA GLY A 70 -12.26 6.97 0.84
C GLY A 70 -12.71 7.73 -0.39
N SER A 71 -12.86 7.01 -1.51
CA SER A 71 -13.46 7.54 -2.73
C SER A 71 -14.37 6.52 -3.41
N PRO A 72 -15.55 6.91 -3.93
CA PRO A 72 -16.35 6.04 -4.77
C PRO A 72 -15.69 5.75 -6.13
N GLN A 73 -14.58 6.43 -6.49
CA GLN A 73 -13.75 6.12 -7.65
C GLN A 73 -12.60 5.18 -7.24
N GLY A 74 -12.82 3.87 -7.33
CA GLY A 74 -11.79 2.85 -7.14
C GLY A 74 -11.09 2.41 -8.42
N GLY A 75 -10.10 1.53 -8.30
CA GLY A 75 -9.39 0.92 -9.43
C GLY A 75 -8.39 1.84 -10.14
N MET A 76 -8.13 3.02 -9.57
CA MET A 76 -7.16 4.00 -10.07
C MET A 76 -6.32 4.59 -8.94
N ASP A 77 -5.32 5.38 -9.32
CA ASP A 77 -4.41 6.06 -8.41
C ASP A 77 -5.15 7.14 -7.63
N ILE A 78 -5.04 7.15 -6.30
CA ILE A 78 -5.84 8.06 -5.47
C ILE A 78 -5.37 9.51 -5.61
N GLU A 79 -4.09 9.71 -5.91
CA GLU A 79 -3.46 10.99 -6.20
C GLU A 79 -4.04 11.62 -7.47
N GLU A 80 -4.33 10.81 -8.50
CA GLU A 80 -5.01 11.26 -9.72
C GLU A 80 -6.42 11.75 -9.39
N VAL A 81 -7.19 11.01 -8.58
CA VAL A 81 -8.53 11.42 -8.12
C VAL A 81 -8.46 12.71 -7.30
N ALA A 82 -7.51 12.82 -6.38
CA ALA A 82 -7.32 14.02 -5.57
C ALA A 82 -7.00 15.26 -6.42
N ALA A 83 -6.30 15.08 -7.55
CA ALA A 83 -5.98 16.16 -8.47
C ALA A 83 -7.15 16.52 -9.40
N SER A 84 -7.89 15.53 -9.92
CA SER A 84 -8.95 15.75 -10.92
C SER A 84 -10.33 16.00 -10.33
N SER A 85 -10.65 15.35 -9.20
CA SER A 85 -11.98 15.29 -8.59
C SER A 85 -11.89 15.24 -7.06
N PRO A 86 -11.27 16.27 -6.42
CA PRO A 86 -11.05 16.30 -4.97
C PRO A 86 -12.34 16.19 -4.15
N GLU A 87 -13.49 16.58 -4.70
CA GLU A 87 -14.81 16.45 -4.08
C GLU A 87 -15.26 14.99 -3.89
N LEU A 88 -14.62 14.04 -4.58
CA LEU A 88 -14.86 12.62 -4.43
C LEU A 88 -13.93 11.97 -3.39
N ILE A 89 -13.11 12.77 -2.68
CA ILE A 89 -12.28 12.30 -1.58
C ILE A 89 -12.98 12.65 -0.25
N PHE A 90 -13.42 11.62 0.45
CA PHE A 90 -14.05 11.74 1.75
C PHE A 90 -13.05 11.38 2.84
N LYS A 91 -13.09 12.12 3.96
CA LYS A 91 -12.20 11.91 5.10
C LYS A 91 -12.99 11.82 6.40
N GLU A 92 -12.60 10.88 7.25
CA GLU A 92 -13.15 10.73 8.61
C GLU A 92 -12.00 10.67 9.62
N GLN A 93 -11.90 11.70 10.46
CA GLN A 93 -10.94 11.71 11.56
C GLN A 93 -11.44 10.81 12.69
N ILE A 94 -10.57 9.94 13.20
CA ILE A 94 -10.86 9.02 14.28
C ILE A 94 -10.09 9.44 15.52
N ASP A 95 -10.78 9.56 16.65
CA ASP A 95 -10.13 9.70 17.94
C ASP A 95 -9.49 8.36 18.32
N ILE A 96 -8.19 8.35 18.60
CA ILE A 96 -7.45 7.10 18.86
C ILE A 96 -7.80 6.48 20.22
N MET A 97 -8.30 7.26 21.17
CA MET A 97 -8.68 6.79 22.51
C MET A 97 -10.09 6.21 22.50
N GLU A 98 -11.02 6.84 21.78
CA GLU A 98 -12.39 6.35 21.63
C GLU A 98 -12.51 5.20 20.62
N GLY A 99 -11.68 5.23 19.57
CA GLY A 99 -11.74 4.31 18.45
C GLY A 99 -12.79 4.67 17.39
N ILE A 100 -12.87 3.86 16.34
CA ILE A 100 -13.85 4.04 15.26
C ILE A 100 -15.29 3.85 15.78
N LYS A 101 -16.15 4.81 15.47
CA LYS A 101 -17.59 4.75 15.80
C LYS A 101 -18.38 4.17 14.63
N ASP A 102 -19.47 3.47 14.95
CA ASP A 102 -20.42 2.97 13.94
C ASP A 102 -20.92 4.09 13.02
N SER A 103 -21.17 5.29 13.55
CA SER A 103 -21.63 6.42 12.74
C SER A 103 -20.59 6.91 11.72
N GLN A 104 -19.29 6.81 12.03
CA GLN A 104 -18.20 7.16 11.11
C GLN A 104 -18.07 6.10 10.01
N ALA A 105 -18.06 4.82 10.39
CA ALA A 105 -18.00 3.71 9.44
C ALA A 105 -19.20 3.70 8.47
N GLN A 106 -20.41 3.92 9.00
CA GLN A 106 -21.63 4.01 8.19
C GLN A 106 -21.62 5.19 7.23
N ARG A 107 -21.11 6.36 7.66
CA ARG A 107 -21.00 7.55 6.80
C ARG A 107 -19.96 7.35 5.71
N MET A 108 -18.81 6.76 6.02
CA MET A 108 -17.82 6.40 5.01
C MET A 108 -18.39 5.40 4.00
N ALA A 109 -19.04 4.32 4.45
CA ALA A 109 -19.66 3.34 3.56
C ALA A 109 -20.70 3.98 2.61
N GLU A 110 -21.49 4.93 3.10
CA GLU A 110 -22.44 5.69 2.27
C GLU A 110 -21.75 6.62 1.26
N ASN A 111 -20.73 7.36 1.68
CA ASN A 111 -19.94 8.22 0.80
C ASN A 111 -19.22 7.43 -0.30
N LEU A 112 -18.77 6.21 0.04
CA LEU A 112 -18.24 5.26 -0.91
C LEU A 112 -19.32 4.67 -1.82
N GLY A 113 -20.60 4.97 -1.62
CA GLY A 113 -21.71 4.56 -2.49
C GLY A 113 -22.31 3.20 -2.20
N PHE A 114 -21.99 2.57 -1.06
CA PHE A 114 -22.63 1.31 -0.66
C PHE A 114 -24.05 1.58 -0.15
N LEU A 115 -25.00 0.73 -0.55
CA LEU A 115 -26.43 0.91 -0.25
C LEU A 115 -27.03 -0.30 0.47
N GLY A 116 -28.12 -0.08 1.20
CA GLY A 116 -28.91 -1.16 1.82
C GLY A 116 -28.07 -2.10 2.72
N PRO A 117 -28.21 -3.43 2.58
CA PRO A 117 -27.41 -4.39 3.35
C PRO A 117 -25.90 -4.27 3.11
N LEU A 118 -25.46 -3.86 1.91
CA LEU A 118 -24.05 -3.72 1.56
C LEU A 118 -23.40 -2.55 2.29
N LYS A 119 -24.15 -1.47 2.57
CA LYS A 119 -23.69 -0.38 3.43
C LYS A 119 -23.28 -0.89 4.82
N ASN A 120 -24.09 -1.77 5.41
CA ASN A 120 -23.81 -2.34 6.72
C ASN A 120 -22.61 -3.30 6.68
N GLN A 121 -22.49 -4.12 5.63
CA GLN A 121 -21.32 -4.98 5.44
C GLN A 121 -20.03 -4.15 5.27
N ALA A 122 -20.06 -3.12 4.44
CA ALA A 122 -18.91 -2.23 4.24
C ALA A 122 -18.52 -1.49 5.52
N ALA A 123 -19.49 -0.99 6.28
CA ALA A 123 -19.22 -0.37 7.57
C ALA A 123 -18.58 -1.37 8.56
N ASP A 124 -18.99 -2.64 8.54
CA ASP A 124 -18.37 -3.68 9.36
C ASP A 124 -16.92 -3.98 8.94
N GLU A 125 -16.66 -4.13 7.64
CA GLU A 125 -15.31 -4.30 7.10
C GLU A 125 -14.40 -3.11 7.39
N ILE A 126 -14.89 -1.87 7.26
CA ILE A 126 -14.15 -0.65 7.62
C ILE A 126 -13.70 -0.69 9.09
N LYS A 127 -14.57 -1.12 10.00
CA LYS A 127 -14.20 -1.29 11.42
C LYS A 127 -13.17 -2.38 11.63
N LYS A 128 -13.29 -3.52 10.95
CA LYS A 128 -12.29 -4.60 10.99
C LYS A 128 -10.93 -4.12 10.47
N LEU A 129 -10.91 -3.37 9.38
CA LEU A 129 -9.70 -2.77 8.82
C LEU A 129 -9.07 -1.76 9.77
N TYR A 130 -9.87 -0.94 10.46
CA TYR A 130 -9.36 -0.05 11.51
C TYR A 130 -8.72 -0.81 12.67
N HIS A 131 -9.36 -1.88 13.15
CA HIS A 131 -8.79 -2.71 14.20
C HIS A 131 -7.53 -3.45 13.72
N LEU A 132 -7.49 -3.90 12.47
CA LEU A 132 -6.30 -4.47 11.84
C LEU A 132 -5.16 -3.44 11.83
N PHE A 133 -5.41 -2.24 11.32
CA PHE A 133 -4.47 -1.13 11.23
C PHE A 133 -3.78 -0.86 12.59
N LEU A 134 -4.57 -0.77 13.67
CA LEU A 134 -4.01 -0.59 15.01
C LEU A 134 -3.25 -1.83 15.52
N LYS A 135 -3.79 -3.02 15.29
CA LYS A 135 -3.24 -4.27 15.82
C LYS A 135 -1.84 -4.57 15.28
N ILE A 136 -1.60 -4.22 14.02
CA ILE A 136 -0.36 -4.56 13.31
C ILE A 136 0.64 -3.40 13.26
N ASP A 137 0.35 -2.29 13.96
CA ASP A 137 1.16 -1.07 13.91
C ASP A 137 1.40 -0.57 12.48
N ALA A 138 0.33 -0.53 11.68
CA ALA A 138 0.42 0.00 10.32
C ALA A 138 0.55 1.52 10.34
N THR A 139 1.38 2.05 9.43
CA THR A 139 1.38 3.48 9.06
C THR A 139 0.29 3.77 8.02
N GLN A 140 -0.03 2.78 7.19
CA GLN A 140 -1.11 2.83 6.21
C GLN A 140 -1.67 1.43 5.93
N VAL A 141 -3.00 1.34 5.81
CA VAL A 141 -3.70 0.21 5.17
C VAL A 141 -4.49 0.79 4.01
N GLU A 142 -4.17 0.37 2.79
CA GLU A 142 -4.85 0.78 1.56
C GLU A 142 -5.52 -0.44 0.93
N VAL A 143 -6.80 -0.33 0.59
CA VAL A 143 -7.58 -1.36 -0.09
C VAL A 143 -8.10 -0.75 -1.39
N ASN A 144 -7.57 -1.25 -2.51
CA ASN A 144 -7.92 -0.76 -3.84
C ASN A 144 -7.86 -1.89 -4.88
N PRO A 145 -9.00 -2.46 -5.30
CA PRO A 145 -10.35 -2.00 -4.98
C PRO A 145 -10.91 -2.57 -3.66
N PHE A 146 -11.57 -1.72 -2.89
CA PHE A 146 -12.57 -2.10 -1.89
C PHE A 146 -13.93 -2.07 -2.57
N GLY A 147 -14.65 -3.19 -2.66
CA GLY A 147 -15.80 -3.24 -3.57
C GLY A 147 -16.81 -4.31 -3.25
N GLU A 148 -17.70 -4.53 -4.20
CA GLU A 148 -18.82 -5.46 -4.08
C GLU A 148 -18.87 -6.42 -5.25
N THR A 149 -19.31 -7.65 -4.96
CA THR A 149 -19.55 -8.69 -5.95
C THR A 149 -21.02 -8.71 -6.39
N PRO A 150 -21.34 -9.24 -7.59
CA PRO A 150 -22.72 -9.44 -8.04
C PRO A 150 -23.59 -10.27 -7.08
N GLU A 151 -22.97 -11.11 -6.26
CA GLU A 151 -23.62 -11.96 -5.25
C GLU A 151 -23.99 -11.20 -3.96
N GLY A 152 -23.68 -9.90 -3.88
CA GLY A 152 -24.04 -9.06 -2.75
C GLY A 152 -23.11 -9.22 -1.54
N GLN A 153 -21.80 -9.35 -1.81
CA GLN A 153 -20.76 -9.38 -0.79
C GLN A 153 -19.83 -8.17 -0.93
N VAL A 154 -19.38 -7.63 0.20
CA VAL A 154 -18.30 -6.62 0.23
C VAL A 154 -16.96 -7.32 0.43
N VAL A 155 -15.97 -6.99 -0.38
CA VAL A 155 -14.67 -7.67 -0.44
C VAL A 155 -13.53 -6.64 -0.55
N CYS A 156 -12.43 -6.93 0.15
CA CYS A 156 -11.13 -6.29 -0.08
C CYS A 156 -10.40 -7.08 -1.16
N PHE A 157 -10.43 -6.62 -2.42
CA PHE A 157 -9.92 -7.40 -3.55
C PHE A 157 -8.40 -7.37 -3.66
N ASP A 158 -7.81 -6.21 -3.37
CA ASP A 158 -6.36 -6.02 -3.30
C ASP A 158 -6.05 -4.98 -2.22
N ALA A 159 -4.90 -5.14 -1.56
CA ALA A 159 -4.51 -4.28 -0.47
C ALA A 159 -2.98 -4.13 -0.36
N LYS A 160 -2.56 -2.92 0.01
CA LYS A 160 -1.19 -2.59 0.38
C LYS A 160 -1.15 -2.15 1.84
N ILE A 161 -0.20 -2.66 2.60
CA ILE A 161 -0.02 -2.31 4.01
C ILE A 161 1.42 -1.82 4.20
N ASN A 162 1.55 -0.63 4.78
CA ASN A 162 2.83 -0.08 5.21
C ASN A 162 2.89 -0.15 6.74
N PHE A 163 4.02 -0.56 7.28
CA PHE A 163 4.23 -0.77 8.72
C PHE A 163 5.09 0.34 9.34
N ASP A 164 4.99 0.51 10.66
CA ASP A 164 5.93 1.34 11.43
C ASP A 164 7.16 0.53 11.82
N ASP A 165 8.32 0.83 11.23
CA ASP A 165 9.62 0.24 11.60
C ASP A 165 9.87 0.29 13.12
N ASN A 166 9.42 1.36 13.80
CA ASN A 166 9.65 1.50 15.23
C ASN A 166 8.86 0.49 16.08
N ALA A 167 7.87 -0.19 15.49
CA ALA A 167 7.07 -1.20 16.15
C ALA A 167 7.61 -2.63 15.99
N GLU A 168 8.71 -2.83 15.26
CA GLU A 168 9.31 -4.16 15.01
C GLU A 168 9.46 -4.99 16.29
N PHE A 169 9.91 -4.35 17.39
CA PHE A 169 10.15 -5.02 18.67
C PHE A 169 8.92 -5.77 19.22
N ARG A 170 7.71 -5.35 18.84
CA ARG A 170 6.42 -5.95 19.23
C ARG A 170 5.65 -6.61 18.07
N GLN A 171 6.15 -6.52 16.84
CA GLN A 171 5.54 -7.10 15.63
C GLN A 171 6.43 -8.16 14.96
N LYS A 172 7.15 -8.96 15.76
CA LYS A 172 8.19 -9.89 15.26
C LYS A 172 7.71 -10.84 14.17
N ASP A 173 6.48 -11.36 14.27
CA ASP A 173 5.95 -12.30 13.27
C ASP A 173 5.72 -11.63 11.91
N ILE A 174 5.37 -10.34 11.89
CA ILE A 174 5.20 -9.55 10.66
C ILE A 174 6.55 -9.26 10.03
N PHE A 175 7.51 -8.77 10.81
CA PHE A 175 8.84 -8.46 10.31
C PHE A 175 9.64 -9.71 9.94
N ALA A 176 9.30 -10.89 10.48
CA ALA A 176 9.86 -12.16 10.02
C ALA A 176 9.36 -12.56 8.61
N MET A 177 8.27 -11.96 8.12
CA MET A 177 7.79 -12.14 6.74
C MET A 177 8.42 -11.15 5.76
N ASP A 178 9.25 -10.22 6.24
CA ASP A 178 9.93 -9.24 5.39
C ASP A 178 10.78 -9.96 4.31
N ASP A 179 10.51 -9.64 3.05
CA ASP A 179 11.16 -10.24 1.89
C ASP A 179 12.18 -9.27 1.31
N GLY A 180 13.36 -9.23 1.92
CA GLY A 180 14.47 -8.39 1.44
C GLY A 180 15.06 -8.81 0.09
N SER A 181 14.51 -9.82 -0.60
CA SER A 181 15.07 -10.28 -1.89
C SER A 181 14.90 -9.27 -3.04
N GLU A 182 13.99 -8.31 -2.86
CA GLU A 182 13.73 -7.23 -3.82
C GLU A 182 14.42 -5.90 -3.46
N ASN A 183 14.95 -5.79 -2.23
CA ASN A 183 15.66 -4.60 -1.77
C ASN A 183 17.05 -4.49 -2.40
N GLU A 184 17.58 -3.27 -2.49
CA GLU A 184 18.96 -3.03 -2.90
C GLU A 184 19.93 -3.76 -1.95
N PRO A 185 20.91 -4.53 -2.46
CA PRO A 185 21.82 -5.30 -1.61
C PRO A 185 22.56 -4.46 -0.57
N ILE A 186 22.86 -3.20 -0.90
CA ILE A 186 23.54 -2.26 -0.01
C ILE A 186 22.61 -1.79 1.12
N GLU A 187 21.32 -1.55 0.82
CA GLU A 187 20.32 -1.20 1.84
C GLU A 187 20.15 -2.35 2.85
N ASN A 188 20.04 -3.58 2.35
CA ASN A 188 19.96 -4.78 3.19
C ASN A 188 21.19 -4.96 4.10
N GLU A 189 22.39 -4.70 3.58
CA GLU A 189 23.62 -4.81 4.37
C GLU A 189 23.71 -3.68 5.40
N ALA A 190 23.33 -2.45 5.04
CA ALA A 190 23.31 -1.30 5.94
C ALA A 190 22.36 -1.51 7.13
N ALA A 191 21.18 -2.08 6.88
CA ALA A 191 20.19 -2.37 7.92
C ALA A 191 20.73 -3.29 9.03
N LYS A 192 21.63 -4.24 8.72
CA LYS A 192 22.26 -5.13 9.71
C LYS A 192 23.15 -4.40 10.74
N TYR A 193 23.56 -3.18 10.43
CA TYR A 193 24.39 -2.34 11.28
C TYR A 193 23.65 -1.10 11.79
N ASP A 194 22.31 -1.12 11.75
CA ASP A 194 21.45 0.02 12.13
C ASP A 194 21.76 1.31 11.34
N LEU A 195 22.23 1.17 10.10
CA LEU A 195 22.49 2.27 9.18
C LEU A 195 21.30 2.47 8.24
N LYS A 196 20.76 3.69 8.18
CA LYS A 196 19.77 4.08 7.17
C LYS A 196 20.51 4.51 5.91
N TYR A 197 20.59 3.61 4.92
CA TYR A 197 21.14 3.87 3.58
C TYR A 197 19.98 3.99 2.58
N ILE A 198 20.10 4.89 1.61
CA ILE A 198 19.16 5.09 0.51
C ILE A 198 20.00 5.32 -0.74
N GLY A 199 19.84 4.47 -1.76
CA GLY A 199 20.54 4.62 -3.03
C GLY A 199 19.96 5.73 -3.91
N LEU A 200 20.81 6.52 -4.57
CA LEU A 200 20.42 7.55 -5.54
C LEU A 200 21.15 7.37 -6.88
N ASP A 201 20.58 7.90 -7.96
CA ASP A 201 21.19 7.87 -9.29
C ASP A 201 22.26 8.97 -9.46
N GLY A 202 23.42 8.75 -8.81
CA GLY A 202 24.54 9.67 -8.84
C GLY A 202 25.91 9.00 -8.80
N ASN A 203 26.94 9.81 -8.57
CA ASN A 203 28.34 9.36 -8.56
C ASN A 203 29.18 9.93 -7.41
N ILE A 204 28.55 10.65 -6.48
CA ILE A 204 29.20 11.22 -5.29
C ILE A 204 28.50 10.67 -4.05
N ALA A 205 29.09 9.64 -3.44
CA ALA A 205 28.59 9.10 -2.18
C ALA A 205 28.86 10.07 -1.02
N CYS A 206 27.96 10.11 -0.04
CA CYS A 206 28.17 10.81 1.22
C CYS A 206 27.64 9.98 2.39
N PHE A 207 28.20 10.19 3.59
CA PHE A 207 27.69 9.60 4.83
C PHE A 207 27.84 10.63 5.93
N VAL A 208 26.82 10.74 6.78
CA VAL A 208 26.75 11.82 7.77
C VAL A 208 26.05 11.36 9.04
N ASN A 209 26.48 11.88 10.19
CA ASN A 209 25.94 11.56 11.51
C ASN A 209 24.69 12.40 11.86
N GLY A 210 23.62 12.23 11.09
CA GLY A 210 22.30 12.80 11.39
C GLY A 210 21.48 13.02 10.12
N ALA A 211 20.20 12.61 10.14
CA ALA A 211 19.34 12.61 8.96
C ALA A 211 19.19 14.00 8.30
N GLY A 212 19.00 15.05 9.11
CA GLY A 212 18.88 16.42 8.60
C GLY A 212 20.15 16.91 7.89
N LEU A 213 21.33 16.58 8.42
CA LEU A 213 22.60 16.96 7.82
C LEU A 213 22.94 16.08 6.61
N ALA A 214 22.54 14.81 6.61
CA ALA A 214 22.65 13.92 5.45
C ALA A 214 21.87 14.49 4.25
N MET A 215 20.60 14.84 4.44
CA MET A 215 19.78 15.47 3.39
C MET A 215 20.39 16.78 2.90
N ALA A 216 20.79 17.68 3.82
CA ALA A 216 21.43 18.95 3.45
C ALA A 216 22.77 18.75 2.71
N THR A 217 23.48 17.65 2.97
CA THR A 217 24.73 17.30 2.28
C THR A 217 24.45 16.82 0.86
N CYS A 218 23.42 15.99 0.63
CA CYS A 218 22.96 15.65 -0.71
C CYS A 218 22.54 16.91 -1.49
N ASP A 219 21.79 17.80 -0.84
CA ASP A 219 21.32 19.06 -1.44
C ASP A 219 22.49 19.97 -1.84
N ILE A 220 23.48 20.18 -0.95
CA ILE A 220 24.61 21.06 -1.28
C ILE A 220 25.49 20.46 -2.37
N ILE A 221 25.64 19.14 -2.45
CA ILE A 221 26.31 18.47 -3.58
C ILE A 221 25.57 18.79 -4.89
N PHE A 222 24.25 18.63 -4.90
CA PHE A 222 23.42 18.92 -6.07
C PHE A 222 23.48 20.40 -6.49
N LEU A 223 23.34 21.31 -5.52
CA LEU A 223 23.41 22.77 -5.74
C LEU A 223 24.74 23.22 -6.33
N ASN A 224 25.83 22.50 -6.06
CA ASN A 224 27.16 22.76 -6.61
C ASN A 224 27.47 21.94 -7.88
N GLY A 225 26.45 21.35 -8.51
CA GLY A 225 26.56 20.66 -9.80
C GLY A 225 27.01 19.19 -9.73
N GLY A 226 27.11 18.62 -8.53
CA GLY A 226 27.35 17.19 -8.32
C GLY A 226 26.07 16.36 -8.40
N LYS A 227 26.21 15.03 -8.40
CA LYS A 227 25.08 14.09 -8.30
C LYS A 227 25.27 13.16 -7.11
N PRO A 228 24.51 13.33 -6.01
CA PRO A 228 24.60 12.44 -4.86
C PRO A 228 24.20 11.02 -5.24
N ALA A 229 24.95 10.03 -4.75
CA ALA A 229 24.79 8.59 -5.02
C ALA A 229 24.24 7.85 -3.80
#